data_AF-A0A127SKR3-F1
#
_entry.id   AF-A0A127SKR3-F1
#
_cell.length_a   1.000
_cell.length_b   1.000
_cell.length_c   1.000
_cell.angle_alpha   90.00
_cell.angle_beta   90.00
_cell.angle_gamma   90.00
#
_symmetry.space_group_name_H-M   'P 1'
#
loop_
_entity.id
_entity.type
_entity.pdbx_description
1 polymer ?
#
loop_
_entity_poly.entity_id
_entity_poly.type
_entity_poly.pdbx_seq_one_letter_code
_entity_poly.pdbx_strand_id
1 'polypeptide(L)'
;MEFDVLWAALHGVSAYAELLKTPVMEQSRALVGSLAQGRGTEALEAYTQLFHLLRREGYQGLGDWLWDGLRYVESPYGTLAERGDSDPALENVARREVETFLLLARMDCDRYV
;
A
#
# COMPACT_ATOMS: atom_id res chain seq x y z
N MET A 1 15.98 -4.53 -0.84
CA MET A 1 14.59 -4.66 -0.37
C MET A 1 14.14 -6.06 -0.72
N GLU A 2 13.75 -6.87 0.27
CA GLU A 2 13.22 -8.21 0.01
C GLU A 2 11.73 -8.09 -0.32
N PHE A 3 11.37 -8.27 -1.60
CA PHE A 3 9.99 -8.18 -2.05
C PHE A 3 9.09 -9.20 -1.35
N ASP A 4 9.61 -10.37 -0.96
CA ASP A 4 8.89 -11.37 -0.17
C ASP A 4 8.40 -10.83 1.18
N VAL A 5 9.26 -10.09 1.88
CA VAL A 5 8.93 -9.51 3.19
C VAL A 5 7.87 -8.42 3.04
N LEU A 6 8.02 -7.56 2.03
CA LEU A 6 7.03 -6.51 1.75
C LEU A 6 5.70 -7.13 1.31
N TRP A 7 5.73 -8.16 0.48
CA TRP A 7 4.55 -8.90 0.02
C TRP A 7 3.80 -9.53 1.20
N ALA A 8 4.51 -10.20 2.11
CA ALA A 8 3.93 -10.78 3.32
C ALA A 8 3.37 -9.71 4.26
N ALA A 9 4.07 -8.58 4.43
CA ALA A 9 3.60 -7.46 5.25
C ALA A 9 2.30 -6.87 4.71
N LEU A 10 2.20 -6.68 3.38
CA LEU A 10 0.97 -6.21 2.73
C LEU A 10 -0.21 -7.20 2.87
N HIS A 11 0.05 -8.51 2.97
CA HIS A 11 -1.01 -9.50 3.24
C HIS A 11 -1.49 -9.48 4.70
N GLY A 12 -0.68 -8.94 5.61
CA GLY A 12 -1.00 -8.85 7.04
C GLY A 12 -1.64 -7.53 7.47
N VAL A 13 -1.93 -6.61 6.56
CA VAL A 13 -2.58 -5.32 6.87
C VAL A 13 -4.01 -5.58 7.31
N SER A 14 -4.38 -4.96 8.43
CA SER A 14 -5.62 -5.15 9.16
C SER A 14 -6.23 -3.82 9.65
N ALA A 15 -5.42 -2.86 10.12
CA ALA A 15 -5.91 -1.55 10.53
C ALA A 15 -6.31 -0.68 9.33
N TYR A 16 -5.69 -0.87 8.17
CA TYR A 16 -6.05 -0.21 6.90
C TYR A 16 -6.55 -1.20 5.85
N ALA A 17 -7.30 -2.23 6.26
CA ALA A 17 -7.79 -3.27 5.35
C ALA A 17 -8.65 -2.72 4.20
N GLU A 18 -9.45 -1.67 4.44
CA GLU A 18 -10.25 -1.02 3.39
C GLU A 18 -9.39 -0.33 2.33
N LEU A 19 -8.25 0.25 2.73
CA LEU A 19 -7.30 0.85 1.79
C LEU A 19 -6.77 -0.19 0.80
N LEU A 20 -6.55 -1.44 1.26
CA LEU A 20 -6.06 -2.52 0.41
C LEU A 20 -7.06 -3.03 -0.62
N LYS A 21 -8.34 -2.71 -0.48
CA LYS A 21 -9.38 -3.08 -1.46
C LYS A 21 -9.49 -2.08 -2.61
N THR A 22 -8.73 -0.98 -2.55
CA THR A 22 -8.69 -0.02 -3.64
C THR A 22 -7.96 -0.59 -4.85
N PRO A 23 -8.35 -0.24 -6.09
CA PRO A 23 -7.68 -0.72 -7.29
C PRO A 23 -6.18 -0.42 -7.30
N VAL A 24 -5.76 0.75 -6.77
CA VAL A 24 -4.35 1.14 -6.67
C VAL A 24 -3.58 0.17 -5.76
N MET A 25 -4.14 -0.21 -4.60
CA MET A 25 -3.47 -1.14 -3.69
C MET A 25 -3.55 -2.59 -4.15
N GLU A 26 -4.59 -3.00 -4.87
CA GLU A 26 -4.66 -4.30 -5.53
C GLU A 26 -3.51 -4.46 -6.53
N GLN A 27 -3.30 -3.48 -7.41
CA GLN A 27 -2.20 -3.51 -8.38
C GLN A 27 -0.84 -3.37 -7.70
N SER A 28 -0.72 -2.58 -6.63
CA SER A 28 0.51 -2.50 -5.84
C SER A 28 0.89 -3.85 -5.23
N ARG A 29 -0.08 -4.61 -4.70
CA ARG A 29 0.14 -5.95 -4.16
C ARG A 29 0.49 -6.97 -5.24
N ALA A 30 -0.17 -6.88 -6.40
CA ALA A 30 0.14 -7.72 -7.55
C ALA A 30 1.58 -7.48 -8.05
N LEU A 31 2.00 -6.22 -8.16
CA LEU A 31 3.37 -5.84 -8.55
C LEU A 31 4.40 -6.44 -7.59
N VAL A 32 4.26 -6.19 -6.28
CA VAL A 32 5.20 -6.70 -5.27
C VAL A 32 5.21 -8.23 -5.26
N GLY A 33 4.05 -8.88 -5.38
CA GLY A 33 3.94 -10.33 -5.40
C GLY A 33 4.56 -10.99 -6.63
N SER A 34 4.43 -10.36 -7.79
CA SER A 34 5.05 -10.82 -9.03
C SER A 34 6.58 -10.64 -8.99
N LEU A 35 7.06 -9.52 -8.46
CA LEU A 35 8.49 -9.28 -8.26
C LEU A 35 9.11 -10.28 -7.27
N ALA A 36 8.44 -10.55 -6.15
CA ALA A 36 8.83 -11.57 -5.17
C ALA A 36 8.99 -12.96 -5.80
N GLN A 37 8.12 -13.31 -6.75
CA GLN A 37 8.11 -14.63 -7.40
C GLN A 37 8.95 -14.69 -8.69
N GLY A 38 9.65 -13.62 -9.06
CA GLY A 38 10.43 -13.55 -10.31
C GLY A 38 9.56 -13.57 -11.59
N ARG A 39 8.29 -13.19 -11.49
CA ARG A 39 7.32 -13.16 -12.59
C ARG A 39 7.35 -11.81 -13.30
N GLY A 40 8.35 -11.61 -14.16
CA GLY A 40 8.63 -10.31 -14.78
C GLY A 40 7.49 -9.75 -15.63
N THR A 41 6.83 -10.59 -16.44
CA THR A 41 5.72 -10.15 -17.30
C THR A 41 4.53 -9.66 -16.48
N GLU A 42 4.13 -10.43 -15.47
CA GLU A 42 3.04 -10.09 -14.56
C GLU A 42 3.38 -8.87 -13.69
N ALA A 43 4.65 -8.68 -13.33
CA ALA A 43 5.11 -7.47 -12.66
C ALA A 43 4.95 -6.24 -13.57
N LEU A 44 5.33 -6.35 -14.84
CA LEU A 44 5.18 -5.27 -15.81
C LEU A 44 3.71 -4.91 -16.08
N GLU A 45 2.84 -5.91 -16.18
CA GLU A 45 1.40 -5.70 -16.34
C GLU A 45 0.82 -4.97 -15.13
N ALA A 46 1.15 -5.42 -13.90
CA ALA A 46 0.69 -4.79 -12.68
C ALA A 46 1.21 -3.35 -12.54
N TYR A 47 2.48 -3.09 -12.86
CA TYR A 47 3.05 -1.74 -12.89
C TYR A 47 2.32 -0.83 -13.88
N THR A 48 2.06 -1.32 -15.09
CA THR A 48 1.38 -0.54 -16.14
C THR A 48 -0.04 -0.15 -15.70
N GLN A 49 -0.77 -1.09 -15.08
CA GLN A 49 -2.10 -0.81 -14.52
C GLN A 49 -2.02 0.16 -13.35
N LEU A 50 -1.08 -0.02 -12.43
CA LEU A 50 -0.84 0.87 -11.30
C LEU A 50 -0.57 2.31 -11.77
N PHE A 51 0.34 2.48 -12.72
CA PHE A 51 0.65 3.79 -13.30
C PHE A 51 -0.60 4.43 -13.92
N HIS A 52 -1.36 3.67 -14.71
CA HIS A 52 -2.59 4.16 -15.32
C HIS A 52 -3.61 4.63 -14.28
N LEU A 53 -3.83 3.86 -13.21
CA LEU A 53 -4.75 4.20 -12.13
C LEU A 53 -4.33 5.50 -11.41
N LEU A 54 -3.06 5.60 -11.02
CA LEU A 54 -2.52 6.79 -10.37
C LEU A 54 -2.72 8.04 -11.22
N ARG A 55 -2.37 7.96 -12.52
CA ARG A 55 -2.54 9.09 -13.45
C ARG A 55 -4.01 9.46 -13.66
N ARG A 56 -4.90 8.47 -13.76
CA ARG A 56 -6.34 8.68 -13.90
C ARG A 56 -6.93 9.40 -12.70
N GLU A 57 -6.42 9.11 -11.51
CA GLU A 57 -6.84 9.73 -10.25
C GLU A 57 -6.11 11.07 -9.97
N GLY A 58 -5.19 11.49 -10.84
CA GLY A 58 -4.49 12.77 -10.76
C GLY A 58 -3.21 12.76 -9.92
N TYR A 59 -2.78 11.60 -9.43
CA TYR A 59 -1.58 11.46 -8.59
C TYR A 59 -0.32 11.25 -9.44
N GLN A 60 0.82 11.79 -8.95
CA GLN A 60 2.11 11.62 -9.62
C GLN A 60 2.78 10.29 -9.25
N GLY A 61 2.51 9.79 -8.05
CA GLY A 61 3.04 8.52 -7.58
C GLY A 61 2.25 7.95 -6.41
N LEU A 62 2.65 6.75 -6.00
CA LEU A 62 1.97 6.01 -4.93
C LEU A 62 2.09 6.70 -3.57
N GLY A 63 3.18 7.44 -3.32
CA GLY A 63 3.35 8.21 -2.08
C GLY A 63 2.30 9.29 -1.89
N ASP A 64 2.05 10.09 -2.94
CA ASP A 64 1.02 11.14 -2.91
C ASP A 64 -0.39 10.52 -2.75
N TRP A 65 -0.63 9.40 -3.43
CA TRP A 65 -1.90 8.68 -3.33
C TRP A 65 -2.12 8.09 -1.91
N LEU A 66 -1.10 7.48 -1.32
CA LEU A 66 -1.17 6.95 0.05
C LEU A 66 -1.36 8.05 1.10
N TRP A 67 -0.77 9.22 0.88
CA TRP A 67 -0.95 10.38 1.75
C TRP A 67 -2.42 10.80 1.85
N ASP A 68 -3.15 10.77 0.73
CA ASP A 68 -4.58 11.08 0.72
C ASP A 68 -5.40 9.90 1.24
N GLY A 69 -5.08 8.68 0.80
CA GLY A 69 -5.76 7.46 1.22
C GLY A 69 -5.77 7.28 2.73
N LEU A 70 -4.65 7.48 3.42
CA LEU A 70 -4.56 7.35 4.88
C LEU A 70 -5.38 8.39 5.64
N ARG A 71 -5.70 9.54 5.01
CA ARG A 71 -6.49 10.61 5.64
C ARG A 71 -7.99 10.42 5.46
N TYR A 72 -8.41 9.81 4.35
CA TYR A 72 -9.82 9.76 3.95
C TYR A 72 -10.43 8.36 4.00
N VAL A 73 -9.62 7.30 4.06
CA VAL A 73 -10.14 5.94 4.20
C VAL A 73 -10.66 5.72 5.63
N GLU A 74 -11.84 5.15 5.75
CA GLU A 74 -12.33 4.66 7.03
C GLU A 74 -11.41 3.53 7.52
N SER A 75 -10.96 3.65 8.77
CA SER A 75 -10.11 2.66 9.42
C SER A 75 -10.47 2.54 10.89
N PRO A 76 -10.32 1.35 11.50
CA PRO A 76 -10.38 1.19 12.94
C PRO A 76 -9.49 2.21 13.68
N TYR A 77 -8.29 2.47 13.17
CA TYR A 77 -7.38 3.46 13.77
C TYR A 77 -7.91 4.89 13.64
N GLY A 78 -8.43 5.29 12.47
CA GLY A 78 -9.05 6.60 12.27
C GLY A 78 -10.22 6.81 13.23
N THR A 79 -11.09 5.80 13.39
CA THR A 79 -12.22 5.84 14.32
C THR A 79 -11.76 5.98 15.78
N LEU A 80 -10.70 5.28 16.18
CA LEU A 80 -10.11 5.40 17.52
C LEU A 80 -9.58 6.82 17.76
N ALA A 81 -8.84 7.36 16.78
CA ALA A 81 -8.25 8.69 16.84
C ALA A 81 -9.32 9.81 16.91
N GLU A 82 -10.41 9.68 16.16
CA GLU A 82 -11.55 10.62 16.19
C GLU A 82 -12.22 10.68 17.57
N ARG A 83 -12.30 9.55 18.26
CA ARG A 83 -12.89 9.46 19.62
C ARG A 83 -11.94 9.97 20.71
N GLY A 84 -10.65 10.10 20.40
CA GLY A 84 -9.62 10.40 21.39
C GLY A 84 -9.36 9.24 22.36
N ASP A 85 -9.73 8.02 21.96
CA ASP A 85 -9.50 6.80 22.73
C ASP A 85 -8.06 6.28 22.51
N SER A 86 -7.66 5.28 23.30
CA SER A 86 -6.37 4.61 23.12
C SER A 86 -6.55 3.10 23.13
N ASP A 87 -5.89 2.45 22.17
CA ASP A 87 -5.74 1.01 22.05
C ASP A 87 -4.30 0.73 21.59
N PRO A 88 -3.40 0.37 22.52
CA PRO A 88 -2.00 0.16 22.19
C PRO A 88 -1.77 -0.92 21.13
N ALA A 89 -2.63 -1.93 21.04
CA ALA A 89 -2.49 -2.99 20.04
C ALA A 89 -2.81 -2.43 18.64
N LEU A 90 -3.92 -1.71 18.53
CA LEU A 90 -4.34 -1.10 17.26
C LEU A 90 -3.36 0.00 16.82
N GLU A 91 -2.89 0.84 17.73
CA GLU A 91 -1.89 1.88 17.45
C GLU A 91 -0.57 1.27 16.92
N ASN A 92 -0.11 0.17 17.53
CA ASN A 92 1.10 -0.52 17.08
C ASN A 92 0.95 -1.14 15.70
N VAL A 93 -0.20 -1.76 15.43
CA VAL A 93 -0.52 -2.32 14.11
C VAL A 93 -0.60 -1.21 13.06
N ALA A 94 -1.34 -0.13 13.33
CA ALA A 94 -1.47 1.00 12.42
C ALA A 94 -0.10 1.63 12.10
N ARG A 95 0.77 1.78 13.10
CA ARG A 95 2.14 2.28 12.90
C ARG A 95 2.95 1.38 11.96
N ARG A 96 2.95 0.07 12.21
CA ARG A 96 3.65 -0.91 11.37
C ARG A 96 3.13 -0.92 9.92
N GLU A 97 1.82 -0.77 9.74
CA GLU A 97 1.20 -0.71 8.43
C GLU A 97 1.59 0.57 7.67
N VAL A 98 1.60 1.72 8.36
CA VAL A 98 2.12 2.97 7.77
C VAL A 98 3.59 2.82 7.36
N GLU A 99 4.43 2.20 8.18
CA GLU A 99 5.83 1.90 7.81
C GLU A 99 5.92 1.00 6.57
N THR A 100 5.03 0.01 6.46
CA THR A 100 4.92 -0.87 5.28
C THR A 100 4.54 -0.06 4.03
N PHE A 101 3.58 0.86 4.14
CA PHE A 101 3.18 1.73 3.05
C PHE A 101 4.27 2.73 2.67
N LEU A 102 5.07 3.22 3.62
CA LEU A 102 6.23 4.06 3.32
C LEU A 102 7.30 3.30 2.54
N LEU A 103 7.53 2.02 2.85
CA LEU A 103 8.42 1.17 2.05
C LEU A 103 7.88 0.96 0.63
N LEU A 104 6.58 0.69 0.52
CA LEU A 104 5.91 0.54 -0.77
C LEU A 104 5.98 1.82 -1.62
N ALA A 105 5.74 3.00 -1.01
CA ALA A 105 5.79 4.29 -1.69
C ALA A 105 7.20 4.64 -2.21
N ARG A 106 8.25 4.11 -1.55
CA ARG A 106 9.65 4.30 -1.95
C ARG A 106 10.10 3.30 -3.03
N MET A 107 9.23 2.38 -3.44
CA MET A 107 9.52 1.54 -4.58
C MET A 107 9.59 2.41 -5.83
N ASP A 108 10.82 2.72 -6.23
CA ASP A 108 11.12 3.40 -7.47
C ASP A 108 10.82 2.43 -8.63
N CYS A 109 9.55 2.40 -9.05
CA CYS A 109 9.05 1.39 -9.97
C CYS A 109 9.76 1.46 -11.34
N ASP A 110 10.27 2.64 -11.71
CA ASP A 110 11.06 2.89 -12.92
C ASP A 110 12.40 2.12 -12.93
N ARG A 111 12.83 1.64 -11.76
CA ARG A 111 14.08 0.90 -11.59
C ARG A 111 13.95 -0.61 -11.83
N TYR A 112 12.73 -1.10 -12.03
CA TYR A 112 12.40 -2.53 -12.10
C TYR A 112 11.73 -2.94 -13.42
N VAL A 113 11.69 -2.02 -14.39
CA VAL A 113 11.24 -2.21 -15.78
C VAL A 113 12.39 -2.13 -16.76
#